data_AF-A0A5K1JZ15-F1
#
_entry.id   AF-A0A5K1JZ15-F1
#
_cell.length_a   1.000
_cell.length_b   1.000
_cell.length_c   1.000
_cell.angle_alpha   90.00
_cell.angle_beta   90.00
_cell.angle_gamma   90.00
#
_symmetry.space_group_name_H-M   'P 1'
#
loop_
_entity.id
_entity.type
_entity.pdbx_description
1 polymer ?
#
loop_
_entity_poly.entity_id
_entity_poly.type
_entity_poly.pdbx_seq_one_letter_code
_entity_poly.pdbx_strand_id
1 'polypeptide(L)'
;MAPRTATIAVAQYEIPLFKYPHIHWSLVAFVPGTRQAMRYHIVGNTDSYGFDAGAIRDLLRSTKLMGGVKVAEIPEKHVANGWLEDTLRRVPIVRNDPSWHCQSWTVDAIRSLRDHVGWIWRG
;
A
#
# COMPACT_ATOMS: atom_id res chain seq x y z
N MET A 1 -7.41 -19.73 -20.35
CA MET A 1 -7.94 -18.70 -19.44
C MET A 1 -6.76 -17.85 -18.98
N ALA A 2 -6.79 -16.53 -19.14
CA ALA A 2 -5.68 -15.68 -18.71
C ALA A 2 -5.53 -15.75 -17.18
N PRO A 3 -4.29 -15.76 -16.64
CA PRO A 3 -4.10 -15.74 -15.20
C PRO A 3 -4.69 -14.45 -14.61
N ARG A 4 -5.46 -14.60 -13.52
CA ARG A 4 -6.05 -13.44 -12.82
C ARG A 4 -4.94 -12.59 -12.20
N THR A 5 -5.09 -11.27 -12.32
CA THR A 5 -4.18 -10.28 -11.76
C THR A 5 -4.86 -9.50 -10.63
N ALA A 6 -4.06 -9.10 -9.64
CA ALA A 6 -4.42 -8.10 -8.66
C ALA A 6 -3.82 -6.76 -9.07
N THR A 7 -4.61 -5.70 -8.94
CA THR A 7 -4.16 -4.31 -9.06
C THR A 7 -3.55 -3.86 -7.74
N ILE A 8 -2.38 -3.23 -7.81
CA ILE A 8 -1.79 -2.48 -6.70
C ILE A 8 -2.00 -0.99 -6.97
N ALA A 9 -2.56 -0.27 -6.00
CA ALA A 9 -2.72 1.17 -6.05
C ALA A 9 -2.17 1.83 -4.79
N VAL A 10 -1.68 3.07 -4.92
CA VAL A 10 -1.52 3.97 -3.78
C VAL A 10 -2.90 4.53 -3.45
N ALA A 11 -3.33 4.39 -2.20
CA ALA A 11 -4.56 4.96 -1.69
C ALA A 11 -4.25 6.04 -0.64
N GLN A 12 -4.97 7.16 -0.72
CA GLN A 12 -4.82 8.30 0.17
C GLN A 12 -6.04 8.42 1.08
N TYR A 13 -5.81 8.53 2.39
CA TYR A 13 -6.88 8.64 3.39
C TYR A 13 -6.73 9.92 4.21
N GLU A 14 -7.85 10.56 4.54
CA GLU A 14 -7.88 11.68 5.46
C GLU A 14 -7.51 11.24 6.90
N ILE A 15 -6.68 12.05 7.57
CA ILE A 15 -6.39 11.95 9.00
C ILE A 15 -6.96 13.19 9.72
N PRO A 16 -8.14 13.08 10.37
CA PRO A 16 -8.87 14.24 10.89
C PRO A 16 -8.17 15.01 12.02
N LEU A 17 -7.16 14.42 12.67
CA LEU A 17 -6.60 14.94 13.94
C LEU A 17 -5.15 15.44 13.84
N PHE A 18 -4.52 15.41 12.66
CA PHE A 18 -3.11 15.81 12.50
C PHE A 18 -2.99 17.15 11.80
N LYS A 19 -2.19 18.08 12.35
CA LYS A 19 -2.01 19.43 11.80
C LYS A 19 -1.26 19.44 10.45
N TYR A 20 -0.41 18.44 10.21
CA TYR A 20 0.26 18.18 8.93
C TYR A 20 1.04 16.85 8.95
N PRO A 21 1.11 16.07 7.85
CA PRO A 21 0.16 16.08 6.74
C PRO A 21 -1.18 15.46 7.18
N HIS A 22 -2.30 16.01 6.71
CA HIS A 22 -3.66 15.50 6.95
C HIS A 22 -3.97 14.20 6.18
N ILE A 23 -2.96 13.54 5.62
CA ILE A 23 -3.12 12.49 4.63
C ILE A 23 -2.25 11.29 4.99
N HIS A 24 -2.89 10.12 5.07
CA HIS A 24 -2.23 8.83 5.21
C HIS A 24 -2.11 8.15 3.85
N TRP A 25 -0.90 7.73 3.47
CA TRP A 25 -0.68 6.92 2.27
C TRP A 25 -0.56 5.45 2.62
N SER A 26 -1.13 4.61 1.78
CA SER A 26 -1.00 3.14 1.88
C SER A 26 -1.00 2.52 0.49
N LEU A 27 -0.49 1.29 0.40
CA LEU A 27 -0.73 0.45 -0.76
C LEU A 27 -1.98 -0.40 -0.53
N VAL A 28 -2.81 -0.51 -1.56
CA VAL A 28 -3.95 -1.42 -1.59
C VAL A 28 -3.80 -2.39 -2.75
N ALA A 29 -4.01 -3.68 -2.49
CA ALA A 29 -4.06 -4.73 -3.48
C ALA A 29 -5.48 -5.28 -3.58
N PHE A 30 -6.04 -5.34 -4.78
CA PHE A 30 -7.39 -5.88 -5.00
C PHE A 30 -7.49 -6.54 -6.36
N VAL A 31 -8.37 -7.52 -6.48
CA VAL A 31 -8.66 -8.14 -7.78
C VAL A 31 -9.82 -7.38 -8.42
N PRO A 32 -9.69 -6.85 -9.66
CA PRO A 32 -10.76 -6.15 -10.34
C PRO A 32 -12.07 -6.96 -10.33
N GLY A 33 -13.19 -6.28 -10.09
CA GLY A 33 -14.51 -6.91 -9.94
C GLY A 33 -14.80 -7.47 -8.54
N THR A 34 -13.86 -7.40 -7.60
CA THR A 34 -14.08 -7.74 -6.18
C THR A 34 -14.15 -6.49 -5.31
N ARG A 35 -14.86 -6.57 -4.18
CA ARG A 35 -14.92 -5.50 -3.16
C ARG A 35 -13.82 -5.58 -2.11
N GLN A 36 -13.23 -6.77 -1.95
CA GLN A 36 -12.21 -7.02 -0.96
C GLN A 36 -10.86 -6.48 -1.46
N ALA A 37 -10.12 -5.88 -0.55
CA ALA A 37 -8.76 -5.43 -0.78
C ALA A 37 -7.88 -5.81 0.40
N MET A 38 -6.58 -5.88 0.19
CA MET A 38 -5.58 -5.91 1.26
C MET A 38 -4.92 -4.54 1.31
N ARG A 39 -4.81 -3.95 2.50
CA ARG A 39 -4.08 -2.70 2.73
C ARG A 39 -2.76 -3.00 3.40
N TYR A 40 -1.72 -2.28 2.97
CA TYR A 40 -0.37 -2.33 3.51
C TYR A 40 0.12 -0.92 3.78
N HIS A 41 0.57 -0.64 5.00
CA HIS A 41 1.02 0.69 5.39
C HIS A 41 1.91 0.64 6.61
N ILE A 42 2.49 1.79 6.96
CA ILE A 42 3.06 1.99 8.28
C ILE A 42 2.04 2.62 9.23
N VAL A 43 2.13 2.27 10.50
CA VAL A 43 1.36 2.80 11.63
C VAL A 43 2.32 3.31 12.70
N GLY A 44 1.83 4.12 13.63
CA GLY A 44 2.65 4.75 14.67
C GLY A 44 3.12 6.15 14.27
N ASN A 45 4.17 6.64 14.93
CA ASN A 45 4.75 7.95 14.69
C ASN A 45 6.28 7.87 14.56
N THR A 46 6.97 9.01 14.47
CA THR A 46 8.42 9.12 14.24
C THR A 46 9.29 8.17 15.08
N ASP A 47 8.92 7.87 16.33
CA ASP A 47 9.70 6.97 17.21
C ASP A 47 9.24 5.50 17.20
N SER A 48 8.05 5.23 16.63
CA SER A 48 7.29 3.99 16.86
C SER A 48 6.74 3.37 15.57
N TYR A 49 7.18 3.85 14.40
CA TYR A 49 6.72 3.31 13.13
C TYR A 49 6.86 1.78 13.06
N GLY A 50 5.79 1.13 12.58
CA GLY A 50 5.71 -0.31 12.34
C GLY A 50 4.87 -0.61 11.10
N PHE A 51 5.11 -1.76 10.48
CA PHE A 51 4.35 -2.23 9.31
C PHE A 51 3.05 -2.90 9.75
N ASP A 52 1.94 -2.53 9.12
CA ASP A 52 0.61 -3.12 9.29
C ASP A 52 0.06 -3.60 7.93
N ALA A 53 -0.61 -4.74 7.97
CA ALA A 53 -1.29 -5.33 6.83
C ALA A 53 -2.67 -5.85 7.26
N GLY A 54 -3.71 -5.57 6.48
CA GLY A 54 -5.06 -5.95 6.86
C GLY A 54 -6.05 -5.99 5.71
N ALA A 55 -7.00 -6.91 5.81
CA ALA A 55 -8.10 -7.02 4.87
C ALA A 55 -9.09 -5.85 5.03
N ILE A 56 -9.47 -5.26 3.90
CA ILE A 56 -10.55 -4.29 3.77
C ILE A 56 -11.72 -4.99 3.08
N ARG A 57 -12.87 -5.04 3.75
CA ARG A 57 -14.08 -5.69 3.21
C ARG A 57 -14.66 -4.97 2.00
N ASP A 58 -14.64 -3.63 2.02
CA ASP A 58 -15.17 -2.78 0.96
C ASP A 58 -14.38 -1.47 0.91
N LEU A 59 -13.41 -1.39 0.01
CA LEU A 59 -12.52 -0.22 -0.13
C LEU A 59 -13.31 1.06 -0.49
N LEU A 60 -14.31 0.94 -1.35
CA LEU A 60 -15.06 2.08 -1.91
C LEU A 60 -16.08 2.66 -0.92
N ARG A 61 -16.40 1.94 0.16
CA ARG A 61 -17.24 2.46 1.25
C ARG A 61 -16.51 3.35 2.25
N SER A 62 -15.19 3.46 2.16
CA SER A 62 -14.43 4.30 3.08
C SER A 62 -14.73 5.77 2.83
N THR A 63 -15.38 6.44 3.79
CA THR A 63 -15.64 7.89 3.73
C THR A 63 -14.37 8.73 3.86
N LYS A 64 -13.26 8.13 4.30
CA LYS A 64 -11.95 8.77 4.44
C LYS A 64 -11.09 8.64 3.19
N LEU A 65 -11.46 7.78 2.24
CA LEU A 65 -10.70 7.59 1.01
C LEU A 65 -10.83 8.83 0.14
N MET A 66 -9.72 9.50 -0.10
CA MET A 66 -9.66 10.72 -0.92
C MET A 66 -9.31 10.42 -2.38
N GLY A 67 -8.92 9.19 -2.69
CA GLY A 67 -8.59 8.73 -4.02
C GLY A 67 -7.39 7.79 -4.02
N GLY A 68 -6.96 7.42 -5.23
CA GLY A 68 -5.79 6.57 -5.40
C GLY A 68 -5.32 6.51 -6.85
N VAL A 69 -4.10 6.00 -7.02
CA VAL A 69 -3.47 5.82 -8.34
C VAL A 69 -2.95 4.40 -8.46
N LYS A 70 -3.28 3.73 -9.57
CA LYS A 70 -2.74 2.41 -9.90
C LYS A 70 -1.24 2.53 -10.14
N VAL A 71 -0.45 1.63 -9.55
CA VAL A 71 1.01 1.61 -9.68
C VAL A 71 1.56 0.32 -10.29
N ALA A 72 0.85 -0.80 -10.13
CA ALA A 72 1.27 -2.08 -10.68
C ALA A 72 0.11 -3.06 -10.86
N GLU A 73 0.39 -4.11 -11.61
CA GLU A 73 -0.40 -5.35 -11.64
C GLU A 73 0.51 -6.52 -11.32
N ILE A 74 0.02 -7.44 -10.51
CA ILE A 74 0.73 -8.67 -10.14
C ILE A 74 -0.20 -9.87 -10.31
N PRO A 75 0.32 -11.08 -10.53
CA PRO A 75 -0.50 -12.29 -10.43
C PRO A 75 -1.23 -12.38 -9.08
N GLU A 76 -2.53 -12.68 -9.09
CA GLU A 76 -3.39 -12.78 -7.88
C GLU A 76 -2.78 -13.71 -6.82
N LYS A 77 -2.11 -14.79 -7.27
CA LYS A 77 -1.41 -15.74 -6.40
C LYS A 77 -0.40 -15.10 -5.45
N HIS A 78 0.24 -13.98 -5.83
CA HIS A 78 1.22 -13.28 -4.99
C HIS A 78 0.57 -12.53 -3.82
N VAL A 79 -0.71 -12.17 -3.95
CA VAL A 79 -1.49 -11.67 -2.82
C VAL A 79 -1.95 -12.85 -1.96
N ALA A 80 -2.51 -13.88 -2.59
CA ALA A 80 -3.08 -15.03 -1.88
C ALA A 80 -2.07 -15.86 -1.08
N ASN A 81 -0.82 -15.96 -1.54
CA ASN A 81 0.22 -16.75 -0.88
C ASN A 81 1.10 -15.94 0.10
N GLY A 82 0.78 -14.67 0.36
CA GLY A 82 1.54 -13.81 1.28
C GLY A 82 2.81 -13.17 0.70
N TRP A 83 3.21 -13.50 -0.53
CA TRP A 83 4.45 -12.98 -1.14
C TRP A 83 4.50 -11.45 -1.16
N LEU A 84 3.38 -10.79 -1.49
CA LEU A 84 3.30 -9.33 -1.51
C LEU A 84 3.53 -8.75 -0.11
N GLU A 85 2.90 -9.33 0.91
CA GLU A 85 3.06 -8.88 2.29
C GLU A 85 4.50 -9.04 2.77
N ASP A 86 5.12 -10.21 2.52
CA ASP A 86 6.50 -10.49 2.89
C ASP A 86 7.49 -9.55 2.20
N THR A 87 7.22 -9.20 0.94
CA THR A 87 8.04 -8.24 0.18
C THR A 87 7.93 -6.84 0.78
N LEU A 88 6.71 -6.40 1.09
CA LEU A 88 6.46 -5.06 1.65
C LEU A 88 6.95 -4.94 3.10
N ARG A 89 6.88 -6.02 3.88
CA ARG A 89 7.38 -6.08 5.27
C ARG A 89 8.90 -5.91 5.37
N ARG A 90 9.63 -6.23 4.31
CA ARG A 90 11.10 -6.06 4.23
C ARG A 90 11.52 -4.65 3.84
N VAL A 91 10.60 -3.79 3.43
CA VAL A 91 10.90 -2.38 3.12
C VAL A 91 11.36 -1.70 4.41
N PRO A 92 12.55 -1.05 4.42
CA PRO A 92 13.08 -0.41 5.61
C PRO A 92 12.12 0.62 6.21
N ILE A 93 12.02 0.61 7.54
CA ILE A 93 11.31 1.62 8.31
C ILE A 93 12.35 2.46 9.05
N VAL A 94 12.40 3.75 8.73
CA VAL A 94 13.30 4.70 9.40
C VAL A 94 12.58 5.26 10.62
N ARG A 95 13.23 5.21 11.78
CA ARG A 95 12.74 5.78 13.04
C ARG A 95 13.64 6.93 13.46
N ASN A 96 13.09 7.82 14.27
CA ASN A 96 13.75 9.02 14.79
C ASN A 96 14.17 10.02 13.70
N ASP A 97 13.59 9.92 12.51
CA ASP A 97 13.74 10.89 11.42
C ASP A 97 12.39 11.56 11.15
N PRO A 98 12.20 12.84 11.52
CA PRO A 98 10.93 13.54 11.31
C PRO A 98 10.62 13.82 9.83
N SER A 99 11.59 13.69 8.93
CA SER A 99 11.38 13.82 7.49
C SER A 99 10.88 12.53 6.83
N TRP A 100 10.96 11.40 7.54
CA TRP A 100 10.51 10.11 7.04
C TRP A 100 9.13 9.75 7.58
N HIS A 101 8.21 9.39 6.69
CA HIS A 101 6.81 9.11 7.03
C HIS A 101 6.14 8.14 6.04
N CYS A 102 4.82 7.97 6.12
CA CYS A 102 4.08 6.98 5.34
C CYS A 102 4.22 7.15 3.82
N GLN A 103 4.32 8.38 3.32
CA GLN A 103 4.59 8.62 1.90
C GLN A 103 6.00 8.16 1.50
N SER A 104 7.04 8.44 2.31
CA SER A 104 8.41 7.97 2.09
C SER A 104 8.43 6.44 2.01
N TRP A 105 7.81 5.76 2.98
CA TRP A 105 7.67 4.30 2.96
C TRP A 105 6.92 3.80 1.71
N THR A 106 5.84 4.47 1.31
CA THR A 106 5.05 4.07 0.13
C THR A 106 5.89 4.16 -1.14
N VAL A 107 6.71 5.20 -1.30
CA VAL A 107 7.63 5.35 -2.44
C VAL A 107 8.68 4.24 -2.44
N ASP A 108 9.27 3.93 -1.28
CA ASP A 108 10.28 2.87 -1.16
C ASP A 108 9.68 1.47 -1.38
N ALA A 109 8.42 1.27 -0.96
CA ALA A 109 7.67 0.06 -1.24
C ALA A 109 7.43 -0.14 -2.75
N ILE A 110 7.04 0.92 -3.46
CA ILE A 110 6.89 0.87 -4.93
C ILE A 110 8.22 0.56 -5.61
N ARG A 111 9.33 1.15 -5.15
CA ARG A 111 10.68 0.85 -5.65
C ARG A 111 11.05 -0.62 -5.40
N SER A 112 10.79 -1.12 -4.20
CA SER A 112 11.03 -2.53 -3.86
C SER A 112 10.24 -3.47 -4.78
N LEU A 113 8.97 -3.17 -5.03
CA LEU A 113 8.15 -3.94 -5.98
C LEU A 113 8.73 -3.90 -7.39
N ARG A 114 9.14 -2.74 -7.89
CA ARG A 114 9.80 -2.63 -9.20
C ARG A 114 10.94 -3.62 -9.35
N ASP A 115 11.81 -3.65 -8.35
CA ASP A 115 13.07 -4.36 -8.41
C ASP A 115 12.87 -5.87 -8.24
N HIS A 116 11.82 -6.31 -7.52
CA HIS A 116 11.50 -7.73 -7.33
C HIS A 116 10.61 -8.32 -8.42
N VAL A 117 9.72 -7.53 -9.02
CA VAL A 117 8.73 -8.05 -9.98
C VAL A 117 9.10 -7.68 -11.42
N GLY A 118 9.63 -6.49 -11.68
CA GLY A 118 9.85 -5.99 -13.06
C GLY A 118 8.58 -5.45 -13.74
N TRP A 119 7.43 -5.41 -13.06
CA TRP A 119 6.13 -4.95 -13.57
C TRP A 119 5.73 -3.63 -12.91
N ILE A 120 6.30 -2.52 -13.35
CA ILE A 120 5.69 -1.20 -13.13
C ILE A 120 4.83 -0.88 -14.35
N TRP A 121 3.64 -0.33 -14.12
CA TRP A 121 2.79 0.24 -15.16
C TRP A 121 3.61 1.25 -15.98
N ARG A 122 3.92 0.89 -17.22
CA ARG A 122 4.42 1.82 -18.23
C ARG A 122 3.17 2.43 -18.86
N GLY A 123 3.02 3.74 -18.72
CA GLY A 123 1.86 4.47 -19.22
C GLY A 123 1.58 4.27 -20.69
#